data_AF-K9DIV8-F1
#
_entry.id   AF-K9DIV8-F1
#
_cell.length_a   1.000
_cell.length_b   1.000
_cell.length_c   1.000
_cell.angle_alpha   90.00
_cell.angle_beta   90.00
_cell.angle_gamma   90.00
#
_symmetry.space_group_name_H-M   'P 1'
#
loop_
_entity.id
_entity.type
_entity.pdbx_description
1 polymer ?
#
loop_
_entity_poly.entity_id
_entity_poly.type
_entity_poly.pdbx_seq_one_letter_code
_entity_poly.pdbx_strand_id
1 'polypeptide(L)'
;MDPIINPWLIYSISFVDKLEMLVNFIVGFLLIVGILGSVYFLGELSDSYDRRKLFNEEGKFKAEIKKGLKWYFIAFVISITLCLLIPGRTTYISMIMANQVTPDSISGATTFTAEQLDKILKVVVDNINNVK
;
A
#
# COMPACT_ATOMS: atom_id res chain seq x y z
N MET A 1 -11.81 -4.68 29.17
CA MET A 1 -11.68 -5.84 28.27
C MET A 1 -11.03 -5.31 27.01
N ASP A 2 -9.82 -5.77 26.72
CA ASP A 2 -9.16 -5.36 25.49
C ASP A 2 -9.87 -6.03 24.30
N PRO A 3 -10.16 -5.26 23.24
CA PRO A 3 -10.88 -5.80 22.10
C PRO A 3 -10.04 -6.88 21.40
N ILE A 4 -10.71 -7.98 21.00
CA ILE A 4 -10.12 -9.13 20.30
C ILE A 4 -9.33 -8.67 19.05
N ILE A 5 -9.81 -7.63 18.38
CA ILE A 5 -9.12 -6.97 17.28
C ILE A 5 -8.88 -5.52 17.67
N ASN A 6 -7.63 -5.07 17.55
CA ASN A 6 -7.26 -3.68 17.83
C ASN A 6 -8.03 -2.71 16.90
N PRO A 7 -8.83 -1.75 17.43
CA PRO A 7 -9.59 -0.78 16.63
C PRO A 7 -8.71 0.06 15.70
N TRP A 8 -7.46 0.30 16.08
CA TRP A 8 -6.50 1.02 15.24
C TRP A 8 -6.17 0.27 13.94
N LEU A 9 -6.23 -1.07 13.94
CA LEU A 9 -6.04 -1.86 12.71
C LEU A 9 -7.18 -1.59 11.72
N ILE A 10 -8.41 -1.44 12.20
CA ILE A 10 -9.56 -1.12 11.35
C ILE A 10 -9.36 0.25 10.69
N TYR A 11 -8.90 1.25 11.45
CA TYR A 11 -8.60 2.58 10.91
C TYR A 11 -7.44 2.53 9.90
N SER A 12 -6.40 1.76 10.19
CA SER A 12 -5.21 1.65 9.34
C SER A 12 -5.52 1.09 7.95
N ILE A 13 -6.55 0.24 7.78
CA ILE A 13 -6.97 -0.27 6.47
C ILE A 13 -7.36 0.89 5.54
N SER A 14 -8.19 1.83 6.03
CA SER A 14 -8.60 2.99 5.22
C SER A 14 -7.43 3.95 4.95
N PHE A 15 -6.46 3.99 5.85
CA PHE A 15 -5.25 4.79 5.66
C PHE A 15 -4.34 4.20 4.58
N VAL A 16 -4.17 2.88 4.54
CA VAL A 16 -3.41 2.17 3.49
C VAL A 16 -4.00 2.43 2.11
N ASP A 17 -5.33 2.39 1.96
CA ASP A 17 -6.01 2.70 0.69
C ASP A 17 -5.67 4.11 0.18
N LYS A 18 -5.68 5.09 1.09
CA LYS A 18 -5.36 6.49 0.75
C LYS A 18 -3.88 6.65 0.43
N LEU A 19 -3.00 5.95 1.14
CA LEU A 19 -1.56 5.95 0.87
C LEU A 19 -1.25 5.34 -0.50
N GLU A 20 -1.84 4.19 -0.82
CA GLU A 20 -1.71 3.54 -2.12
C GLU A 20 -2.16 4.48 -3.24
N MET A 21 -3.32 5.11 -3.09
CA MET A 21 -3.82 6.11 -4.04
C MET A 21 -2.86 7.29 -4.22
N LEU A 22 -2.33 7.85 -3.12
CA LEU A 22 -1.38 8.96 -3.17
C LEU A 22 -0.07 8.58 -3.87
N VAL A 23 0.49 7.42 -3.57
CA VAL A 23 1.73 6.96 -4.19
C VAL A 23 1.54 6.66 -5.66
N ASN A 24 0.44 6.01 -6.04
CA ASN A 24 0.07 5.79 -7.45
C ASN A 24 -0.09 7.12 -8.19
N PHE A 25 -0.71 8.12 -7.55
CA PHE A 25 -0.86 9.45 -8.13
C PHE A 25 0.50 10.13 -8.34
N ILE A 26 1.42 10.07 -7.36
CA ILE A 26 2.77 10.63 -7.48
C ILE A 26 3.55 9.96 -8.62
N VAL A 27 3.51 8.63 -8.69
CA VAL A 27 4.18 7.88 -9.78
C VAL A 27 3.59 8.26 -11.13
N GLY A 28 2.26 8.30 -11.26
CA GLY A 28 1.58 8.72 -12.48
C GLY A 28 1.94 10.15 -12.88
N PHE A 29 1.97 11.09 -11.94
CA PHE A 29 2.38 12.47 -12.17
C PHE A 29 3.83 12.56 -12.66
N LEU A 30 4.76 11.85 -12.02
CA LEU A 30 6.15 11.81 -12.45
C LEU A 30 6.29 11.25 -13.86
N LEU A 31 5.55 10.19 -14.21
CA LEU A 31 5.55 9.64 -15.57
C LEU A 31 5.09 10.67 -16.61
N ILE A 32 4.00 11.39 -16.34
CA ILE A 32 3.49 12.44 -17.25
C ILE A 32 4.53 13.54 -17.44
N VAL A 33 5.13 14.03 -16.35
CA VAL A 33 6.21 15.05 -16.41
C VAL A 33 7.40 14.53 -17.21
N GLY A 34 7.77 13.25 -17.06
CA GLY A 34 8.83 12.62 -17.82
C GLY A 34 8.54 12.57 -19.32
N ILE A 35 7.32 12.19 -19.70
CA ILE A 35 6.87 12.16 -21.10
C ILE A 35 6.90 13.57 -21.69
N LEU A 36 6.28 14.55 -21.04
CA LEU A 36 6.26 15.93 -21.51
C LEU A 36 7.66 16.52 -21.63
N GLY A 37 8.52 16.26 -20.64
CA GLY A 37 9.92 16.65 -20.66
C GLY A 37 10.69 16.04 -21.83
N SER A 38 10.44 14.76 -22.14
CA SER A 38 11.06 14.07 -23.26
C SER A 38 10.60 14.61 -24.63
N VAL A 39 9.31 14.93 -24.77
CA VAL A 39 8.75 15.53 -25.99
C VAL A 39 9.32 16.92 -26.20
N TYR A 40 9.36 17.74 -25.15
CA TYR A 40 9.98 19.07 -25.20
C TYR A 40 11.47 18.97 -25.58
N PHE A 41 12.19 18.03 -24.98
CA PHE A 41 13.60 17.78 -25.27
C PHE A 41 13.85 17.35 -26.72
N LEU A 42 13.02 16.47 -27.28
CA LEU A 42 13.10 16.05 -28.68
C LEU A 42 12.77 17.19 -29.64
N GLY A 43 11.79 18.03 -29.31
CA GLY A 43 11.45 19.22 -30.11
C GLY A 43 12.60 20.22 -30.20
N GLU A 44 13.22 20.55 -29.06
CA GLU A 44 14.37 21.45 -28.98
C GLU A 44 15.64 20.87 -29.63
N LEU A 45 15.80 19.53 -29.68
CA LEU A 45 16.89 18.89 -30.42
C LEU A 45 16.70 18.97 -31.94
N SER A 46 15.45 18.91 -32.40
CA SER A 46 15.09 19.00 -33.82
C SER A 46 15.33 20.39 -34.40
N ASP A 47 15.26 21.44 -33.58
CA ASP A 47 15.46 22.81 -34.02
C ASP A 47 16.92 23.26 -33.84
N SER A 48 17.64 23.35 -34.96
CA SER A 48 19.07 23.71 -35.00
C SER A 48 19.37 25.08 -34.36
N TYR A 49 18.40 26.00 -34.34
CA TYR A 49 18.58 27.36 -33.82
C TYR A 49 18.49 27.43 -32.29
N ASP A 50 17.76 26.51 -31.66
CA ASP A 50 17.41 26.57 -30.23
C ASP A 50 18.24 25.63 -29.34
N ARG A 51 19.13 24.84 -29.94
CA ARG A 51 20.05 23.92 -29.25
C ARG A 51 20.88 24.59 -28.14
N ARG A 52 21.08 25.92 -28.20
CA ARG A 52 21.73 26.74 -27.15
C ARG A 52 20.96 26.79 -25.83
N LYS A 53 19.67 26.43 -25.80
CA LYS A 53 18.90 26.31 -24.55
C LYS A 53 19.29 25.08 -23.75
N LEU A 54 19.55 23.97 -24.42
CA LEU A 54 19.88 22.67 -23.81
C LEU A 54 21.38 22.46 -23.62
N PHE A 55 22.20 23.02 -24.51
CA PHE A 55 23.64 22.82 -24.55
C PHE A 55 24.39 24.15 -24.35
N ASN A 56 25.55 24.07 -23.68
CA ASN A 56 26.51 25.15 -23.58
C ASN A 56 27.26 25.35 -24.91
N GLU A 57 28.05 26.42 -25.00
CA GLU A 57 28.90 26.73 -26.18
C GLU A 57 29.86 25.58 -26.54
N GLU A 58 30.25 24.75 -25.55
CA GLU A 58 31.06 23.53 -25.74
C GLU A 58 30.27 22.32 -26.28
N GLY A 59 28.97 22.46 -26.57
CA GLY A 59 28.12 21.35 -27.03
C GLY A 59 27.77 20.33 -25.94
N LYS A 60 28.02 20.62 -24.67
CA LYS A 60 27.64 19.79 -23.51
C LYS A 60 26.31 20.25 -22.92
N PHE A 61 25.54 19.32 -22.36
CA PHE A 61 24.33 19.66 -21.60
C PHE A 61 24.60 20.68 -20.50
N LYS A 62 23.70 21.65 -20.36
CA LYS A 62 23.74 22.61 -19.25
C LYS A 62 23.73 21.87 -17.91
N ALA A 63 24.58 22.33 -16.99
CA ALA A 63 24.72 21.74 -15.66
C ALA A 63 23.38 21.74 -14.89
N GLU A 64 22.55 22.77 -15.09
CA GLU A 64 21.22 22.90 -14.49
C GLU A 64 20.27 21.79 -14.94
N ILE A 65 20.21 21.51 -16.24
CA ILE A 65 19.38 20.44 -16.82
C ILE A 65 19.86 19.08 -16.31
N LYS A 66 21.18 18.84 -16.31
CA LYS A 66 21.77 17.60 -15.80
C LYS A 66 21.45 17.39 -14.31
N LYS A 67 21.50 18.45 -13.51
CA LYS A 67 21.16 18.42 -12.08
C LYS A 67 19.67 18.14 -11.89
N GLY A 68 18.80 18.80 -12.65
CA GLY A 68 17.35 18.57 -12.63
C GLY A 68 16.99 17.13 -12.98
N LEU A 69 17.56 16.61 -14.08
CA LEU A 69 17.33 15.22 -14.51
C LEU A 69 17.82 14.20 -13.48
N LYS A 70 18.97 14.45 -12.82
CA LYS A 70 19.47 13.59 -11.74
C LYS A 70 18.49 13.53 -10.57
N TRP A 71 17.97 14.69 -10.11
CA TRP A 71 17.00 14.74 -9.01
C TRP A 71 15.67 14.12 -9.38
N TYR A 72 15.17 14.38 -10.59
CA TYR A 72 13.97 13.75 -11.12
C TYR A 72 14.10 12.22 -11.13
N PHE A 73 15.22 11.70 -11.62
CA PHE A 73 15.46 10.26 -11.66
C PHE A 73 15.51 9.65 -10.24
N ILE A 74 16.19 10.31 -9.30
CA ILE A 74 16.22 9.88 -7.90
C ILE A 74 14.81 9.83 -7.31
N ALA A 75 14.02 10.90 -7.50
CA ALA A 75 12.64 10.95 -7.01
C ALA A 75 11.78 9.83 -7.63
N PHE A 76 11.93 9.59 -8.93
CA PHE A 76 11.22 8.53 -9.65
C PHE A 76 11.51 7.13 -9.10
N VAL A 77 12.79 6.80 -8.88
CA VAL A 77 13.20 5.51 -8.31
C VAL A 77 12.65 5.33 -6.89
N ILE A 78 12.69 6.39 -6.07
CA ILE A 78 12.14 6.36 -4.70
C ILE A 78 10.63 6.12 -4.74
N SER A 79 9.90 6.84 -5.61
CA SER A 79 8.45 6.69 -5.74
C SER A 79 8.02 5.30 -6.21
N ILE A 80 8.74 4.71 -7.19
CA ILE A 80 8.49 3.32 -7.61
C ILE A 80 8.75 2.34 -6.46
N THR A 81 9.84 2.53 -5.73
CA THR A 81 10.18 1.66 -4.60
C THR A 81 9.09 1.70 -3.53
N LEU A 82 8.60 2.90 -3.19
CA LEU A 82 7.47 3.07 -2.28
C LEU A 82 6.19 2.40 -2.80
N CYS A 83 5.92 2.51 -4.10
CA CYS A 83 4.77 1.87 -4.73
C CYS A 83 4.80 0.34 -4.60
N LEU A 84 5.99 -0.27 -4.71
CA LEU A 84 6.17 -1.72 -4.56
C LEU A 84 6.09 -2.18 -3.10
N LEU A 85 6.47 -1.33 -2.15
CA LEU A 85 6.49 -1.65 -0.72
C LEU A 85 5.12 -1.51 -0.06
N ILE A 86 4.26 -0.61 -0.54
CA ILE A 86 2.94 -0.40 0.05
C ILE A 86 2.00 -1.52 -0.42
N PRO A 87 1.53 -2.38 0.50
CA PRO A 87 0.59 -3.43 0.13
C PRO A 87 -0.78 -2.83 -0.17
N GLY A 88 -1.48 -3.41 -1.14
CA GLY A 88 -2.87 -3.05 -1.39
C GLY A 88 -3.79 -3.51 -0.26
N ARG A 89 -5.01 -2.96 -0.23
CA ARG A 89 -6.03 -3.23 0.79
C ARG A 89 -6.20 -4.71 1.15
N THR A 90 -6.39 -5.54 0.13
CA THR A 90 -6.70 -6.97 0.26
C THR A 90 -5.50 -7.72 0.82
N THR A 91 -4.30 -7.39 0.37
CA THR A 91 -3.03 -7.92 0.88
C THR A 91 -2.83 -7.53 2.34
N TYR A 92 -3.09 -6.27 2.69
CA TYR A 92 -2.98 -5.78 4.07
C TYR A 92 -3.98 -6.48 5.01
N ILE A 93 -5.25 -6.62 4.60
CA ILE A 93 -6.25 -7.37 5.37
C ILE A 93 -5.86 -8.83 5.53
N SER A 94 -5.35 -9.47 4.48
CA SER A 94 -4.89 -10.87 4.53
C SER A 94 -3.72 -11.04 5.50
N MET A 95 -2.82 -10.07 5.56
CA MET A 95 -1.69 -10.05 6.49
C MET A 95 -2.15 -9.86 7.96
N ILE A 96 -3.15 -9.01 8.21
CA ILE A 96 -3.78 -8.89 9.53
C ILE A 96 -4.44 -10.21 9.93
N MET A 97 -5.24 -10.80 9.03
CA MET A 97 -5.94 -12.06 9.30
C MET A 97 -4.97 -13.20 9.56
N ALA A 98 -3.89 -13.32 8.78
CA ALA A 98 -2.85 -14.33 9.00
C ALA A 98 -2.17 -14.20 10.38
N ASN A 99 -2.07 -12.98 10.92
CA ASN A 99 -1.52 -12.75 12.25
C ASN A 99 -2.50 -13.09 13.39
N GLN A 100 -3.81 -13.00 13.14
CA GLN A 100 -4.86 -13.25 14.13
C GLN A 100 -5.38 -14.69 14.10
N VAL A 101 -5.36 -15.33 12.93
CA VAL A 101 -5.79 -16.71 12.69
C VAL A 101 -4.56 -17.62 12.84
N THR A 102 -4.04 -17.71 14.05
CA THR A 102 -3.02 -18.70 14.45
C THR A 102 -3.70 -20.00 14.91
N PRO A 103 -3.00 -21.15 14.87
CA PRO A 103 -3.56 -22.42 15.37
C PRO A 103 -4.10 -22.33 16.80
N ASP A 104 -3.45 -21.51 17.63
CA ASP A 104 -3.84 -21.27 19.01
C ASP A 104 -5.20 -20.55 19.12
N SER A 105 -5.48 -19.55 18.28
CA SER A 105 -6.77 -18.85 18.29
C SER A 105 -7.91 -19.68 17.69
N ILE A 106 -7.63 -20.48 16.67
CA ILE A 106 -8.59 -21.47 16.13
C ILE A 106 -8.91 -22.53 17.20
N SER A 107 -7.89 -23.06 17.88
CA SER A 107 -8.08 -24.06 18.93
C SER A 107 -8.92 -23.50 20.09
N GLY A 108 -8.65 -22.26 20.52
CA GLY A 108 -9.43 -21.56 21.55
C GLY A 108 -10.89 -21.30 21.14
N ALA A 109 -11.15 -20.98 19.87
CA ALA A 109 -12.51 -20.79 19.37
C ALA A 109 -13.29 -22.13 19.31
N THR A 110 -12.62 -23.22 18.94
CA THR A 110 -13.24 -24.55 18.92
C THR A 110 -13.55 -25.07 20.33
N THR A 111 -12.66 -24.86 21.30
CA THR A 111 -12.91 -25.27 22.70
C THR A 111 -14.01 -24.43 23.34
N PHE A 112 -14.04 -23.10 23.10
CA PHE A 112 -15.11 -22.24 23.59
C PHE A 112 -16.49 -22.64 23.05
N THR A 113 -16.55 -22.98 21.75
CA THR A 113 -17.81 -23.42 21.12
C THR A 113 -18.27 -24.76 21.67
N ALA A 114 -17.34 -25.71 21.89
CA ALA A 114 -17.64 -26.99 22.51
C ALA A 114 -18.15 -26.84 23.95
N GLU A 115 -17.51 -25.98 24.76
CA GLU A 115 -17.95 -25.71 26.14
C GLU A 115 -19.34 -25.04 26.19
N GLN A 116 -19.62 -24.09 25.30
CA GLN A 116 -20.94 -23.47 25.18
C GLN A 116 -22.02 -24.49 24.81
N LEU A 117 -21.74 -25.37 23.85
CA LEU A 117 -22.65 -26.44 23.44
C LEU A 117 -22.91 -27.44 24.57
N ASP A 118 -21.86 -27.87 25.27
CA ASP A 118 -21.99 -28.77 26.42
C ASP A 118 -22.84 -28.14 27.53
N LYS A 119 -22.68 -26.84 27.77
CA LYS A 119 -23.46 -26.11 28.78
C LYS A 119 -24.93 -26.00 28.39
N ILE A 120 -25.23 -25.72 27.12
CA ILE A 120 -26.59 -25.70 26.60
C ILE A 120 -27.23 -27.09 26.69
N LEU A 121 -26.51 -28.14 26.27
CA LEU A 121 -26.99 -29.51 26.33
C LEU A 121 -27.29 -29.96 27.76
N LYS A 122 -26.42 -29.62 28.73
CA LYS A 122 -26.68 -29.90 30.15
C LYS A 122 -27.95 -29.23 30.64
N VAL A 123 -28.16 -27.95 30.33
CA VAL A 123 -29.38 -27.22 30.73
C VAL A 123 -30.64 -27.85 30.11
N VAL A 124 -30.57 -28.28 28.85
CA VAL A 124 -31.70 -28.95 28.18
C VAL A 124 -31.99 -30.31 28.84
N VAL A 125 -30.97 -31.12 29.10
CA VAL A 125 -31.11 -32.44 29.74
C VAL A 125 -31.62 -32.31 31.18
N ASP A 126 -31.10 -31.36 31.95
CA ASP A 126 -31.54 -31.10 33.33
C ASP A 126 -33.00 -30.62 33.38
N ASN A 127 -33.43 -29.79 32.43
CA ASN A 127 -34.83 -29.40 32.32
C ASN A 127 -35.74 -30.57 31.95
N ILE A 128 -35.31 -31.46 31.04
CA ILE A 128 -36.10 -32.65 30.69
C ILE A 128 -36.24 -33.60 31.90
N ASN A 129 -35.16 -33.77 32.67
CA ASN A 129 -35.16 -34.66 33.83
C ASN A 129 -35.93 -34.10 35.04
N ASN A 130 -36.02 -32.78 35.20
CA ASN A 130 -36.80 -32.14 36.28
C ASN A 130 -38.30 -31.97 35.97
N VAL A 131 -38.74 -32.24 34.73
CA VAL A 131 -40.15 -32.14 34.31
C VAL A 131 -40.88 -33.50 34.38
N LYS A 132 -40.17 -34.59 34.67
CA LYS A 132 -40.74 -35.90 35.04
C LYS A 132 -40.92 -36.00 36.56
#